data_AF-A0A8J9ZE46-F1
#
_entry.id   AF-A0A8J9ZE46-F1
#
_cell.length_a   1.000
_cell.length_b   1.000
_cell.length_c   1.000
_cell.angle_alpha   90.00
_cell.angle_beta   90.00
_cell.angle_gamma   90.00
#
_symmetry.space_group_name_H-M   'P 1'
#
loop_
_entity.id
_entity.type
_entity.pdbx_description
1 polymer ?
#
loop_
_entity_poly.entity_id
_entity_poly.type
_entity_poly.pdbx_seq_one_letter_code
_entity_poly.pdbx_strand_id
1 'polypeptide(L)'
;MDQSWPGISVTEVMVPPGTSVYNLMLQAAHDGAVEFEAVWSGKNWSHFIYSINGLKEMQPAAESYTVWAFGDGERNSFHRDVDLVSVKDGDIIEFLYTRFK
;
A
#
# COMPACT_ATOMS: atom_id res chain seq x y z
N MET A 1 27.40 4.31 -2.50
CA MET A 1 26.07 3.95 -1.97
C MET A 1 25.10 4.02 -3.13
N ASP A 2 24.38 2.95 -3.39
CA ASP A 2 23.47 2.80 -4.52
C ASP A 2 22.25 3.73 -4.35
N GLN A 3 22.06 4.65 -5.30
CA GLN A 3 20.99 5.67 -5.31
C GLN A 3 19.66 5.14 -5.88
N SER A 4 19.53 3.83 -6.13
CA SER A 4 18.39 3.26 -6.88
C SER A 4 17.23 2.73 -6.04
N TRP A 5 17.26 2.86 -4.70
CA TRP A 5 16.15 2.45 -3.83
C TRP A 5 15.35 3.67 -3.38
N PRO A 6 14.01 3.71 -3.55
CA PRO A 6 13.24 4.86 -3.14
C PRO A 6 13.37 5.06 -1.64
N GLY A 7 13.69 6.28 -1.24
CA GLY A 7 13.70 6.69 0.16
C GLY A 7 12.32 6.56 0.79
N ILE A 8 12.26 6.60 2.13
CA ILE A 8 10.99 6.65 2.86
C ILE A 8 10.24 7.92 2.42
N SER A 9 9.02 7.75 1.92
CA SER A 9 8.08 8.85 1.67
C SER A 9 7.01 8.83 2.75
N VAL A 10 6.76 9.98 3.37
CA VAL A 10 5.69 10.16 4.36
C VAL A 10 4.76 11.24 3.84
N THR A 11 3.46 10.99 3.90
CA THR A 11 2.42 11.90 3.42
C THR A 11 1.30 11.96 4.43
N GLU A 12 0.85 13.17 4.75
CA GLU A 12 -0.38 13.40 5.50
C GLU A 12 -1.55 13.51 4.51
N VAL A 13 -2.63 12.78 4.78
CA VAL A 13 -3.80 12.72 3.90
C VAL A 13 -5.06 12.94 4.73
N MET A 14 -5.90 13.88 4.31
CA MET A 14 -7.13 14.22 5.01
C MET A 14 -8.31 13.47 4.39
N VAL A 15 -8.98 12.62 5.17
CA VAL A 15 -10.17 11.87 4.74
C VAL A 15 -11.25 11.85 5.81
N PRO A 16 -12.53 11.62 5.45
CA PRO A 16 -13.58 11.39 6.44
C PRO A 16 -13.26 10.18 7.35
N PRO A 17 -13.65 10.22 8.64
CA PRO A 17 -13.48 9.07 9.54
C PRO A 17 -14.14 7.79 9.00
N GLY A 18 -13.47 6.66 9.12
CA GLY A 18 -13.97 5.36 8.66
C GLY A 18 -13.71 5.06 7.18
N THR A 19 -13.08 5.98 6.44
CA THR A 19 -12.63 5.77 5.06
C THR A 19 -11.72 4.54 4.98
N SER A 20 -11.86 3.74 3.93
CA SER A 20 -10.99 2.58 3.73
C SER A 20 -9.56 3.00 3.36
N VAL A 21 -8.57 2.13 3.60
CA VAL A 21 -7.19 2.35 3.14
C VAL A 21 -7.11 2.54 1.62
N TYR A 22 -7.94 1.83 0.84
CA TYR A 22 -8.02 2.05 -0.60
C TYR A 22 -8.46 3.47 -0.95
N ASN A 23 -9.51 3.99 -0.30
CA ASN A 23 -9.98 5.35 -0.54
C ASN A 23 -9.01 6.41 0.00
N LEU A 24 -8.26 6.11 1.06
CA LEU A 24 -7.14 6.93 1.52
C LEU A 24 -6.07 7.05 0.42
N MET A 25 -5.70 5.95 -0.23
CA MET A 25 -4.75 5.94 -1.33
C MET A 25 -5.27 6.73 -2.54
N LEU A 26 -6.57 6.59 -2.87
CA LEU A 26 -7.20 7.40 -3.93
C LEU A 26 -7.13 8.90 -3.62
N GLN A 27 -7.37 9.30 -2.37
CA GLN A 27 -7.25 10.69 -1.95
C GLN A 27 -5.80 11.17 -2.06
N ALA A 28 -4.82 10.38 -1.59
CA ALA A 28 -3.41 10.70 -1.70
C ALA A 28 -2.97 10.88 -3.18
N ALA A 29 -3.52 10.07 -4.08
CA ALA A 29 -3.26 10.19 -5.51
C ALA A 29 -3.93 11.41 -6.14
N HIS A 30 -5.18 11.69 -5.75
CA HIS A 30 -5.87 12.92 -6.15
C HIS A 30 -5.09 14.18 -5.73
N ASP A 31 -4.48 14.15 -4.55
CA ASP A 31 -3.70 15.27 -4.01
C ASP A 31 -2.26 15.31 -4.57
N GLY A 32 -1.90 14.37 -5.45
CA GLY A 32 -0.60 14.30 -6.11
C GLY A 32 0.54 13.84 -5.23
N ALA A 33 0.25 13.23 -4.08
CA ALA A 33 1.25 12.79 -3.12
C ALA A 33 1.78 11.37 -3.38
N VAL A 34 0.96 10.50 -3.98
CA VAL A 34 1.30 9.12 -4.32
C VAL A 34 0.74 8.76 -5.69
N GLU A 35 1.52 8.10 -6.54
CA GLU A 35 1.01 7.37 -7.69
C GLU A 35 0.87 5.89 -7.31
N PHE A 36 -0.25 5.23 -7.60
CA PHE A 36 -0.38 3.80 -7.34
C PHE A 36 -1.26 3.11 -8.38
N GLU A 37 -1.02 1.82 -8.56
CA GLU A 37 -1.85 0.94 -9.37
C GLU A 37 -2.41 -0.20 -8.54
N ALA A 38 -3.68 -0.55 -8.78
CA ALA A 38 -4.37 -1.61 -8.05
C ALA A 38 -5.26 -2.44 -8.98
N VAL A 39 -5.47 -3.72 -8.64
CA VAL A 39 -6.34 -4.64 -9.38
C VAL A 39 -7.44 -5.18 -8.48
N TRP A 40 -8.68 -5.19 -8.95
CA TRP A 40 -9.79 -5.81 -8.22
C TRP A 40 -9.65 -7.33 -8.18
N SER A 41 -9.68 -7.91 -6.98
CA SER A 41 -9.72 -9.34 -6.74
C SER A 41 -11.10 -9.77 -6.24
N GLY A 42 -11.89 -10.38 -7.13
CA GLY A 42 -13.21 -10.92 -6.77
C GLY A 42 -13.15 -12.05 -5.74
N LYS A 43 -12.00 -12.72 -5.58
CA LYS A 43 -11.79 -13.76 -4.56
C LYS A 43 -11.77 -13.17 -3.16
N ASN A 44 -11.13 -12.02 -3.00
CA ASN A 44 -10.96 -11.39 -1.69
C ASN A 44 -11.92 -10.22 -1.46
N TRP A 45 -12.71 -9.85 -2.47
CA TRP A 45 -13.60 -8.69 -2.44
C TRP A 45 -12.88 -7.39 -2.09
N SER A 46 -11.68 -7.22 -2.67
CA SER A 46 -10.84 -6.05 -2.43
C SER A 46 -9.88 -5.82 -3.59
N HIS A 47 -9.33 -4.62 -3.66
CA HIS A 47 -8.22 -4.22 -4.50
C HIS A 47 -6.89 -4.73 -3.91
N PHE A 48 -6.02 -5.17 -4.81
CA PHE A 48 -4.65 -5.51 -4.50
C PHE A 48 -3.73 -4.45 -5.09
N ILE A 49 -2.93 -3.79 -4.25
CA ILE A 49 -1.98 -2.75 -4.67
C ILE A 49 -0.75 -3.45 -5.26
N TYR A 50 -0.52 -3.27 -6.57
CA TYR A 50 0.59 -3.91 -7.25
C TYR A 50 1.67 -2.91 -7.70
N SER A 51 1.43 -1.60 -7.58
CA SER A 51 2.47 -0.60 -7.80
C SER A 51 2.27 0.63 -6.92
N ILE A 52 3.37 1.21 -6.43
CA ILE A 52 3.41 2.52 -5.76
C ILE A 52 4.63 3.29 -6.29
N ASN A 53 4.43 4.54 -6.72
CA ASN A 53 5.43 5.47 -7.25
C ASN A 53 6.35 4.83 -8.32
N GLY A 54 5.74 4.11 -9.26
CA GLY A 54 6.42 3.45 -10.37
C GLY A 54 7.14 2.13 -10.01
N LEU A 55 7.22 1.77 -8.72
CA LEU A 55 7.79 0.49 -8.30
C LEU A 55 6.69 -0.58 -8.28
N LYS A 56 6.73 -1.47 -9.27
CA LYS A 56 5.77 -2.56 -9.44
C LYS A 56 6.18 -3.78 -8.63
N GLU A 57 5.20 -4.52 -8.14
CA GLU A 57 5.41 -5.87 -7.64
C GLU A 57 6.19 -6.68 -8.66
N MET A 58 7.04 -7.55 -8.14
CA MET A 58 7.73 -8.53 -8.96
C MET A 58 7.18 -9.88 -8.58
N GLN A 59 6.77 -10.65 -9.58
CA GLN A 59 6.69 -12.09 -9.48
C GLN A 59 8.01 -12.69 -10.02
N PRO A 60 8.93 -13.16 -9.16
CA PRO A 60 10.10 -13.94 -9.49
C PRO A 60 9.77 -15.36 -9.90
N ALA A 61 10.68 -15.88 -10.70
CA ALA A 61 10.90 -17.29 -10.95
C ALA A 61 10.75 -18.15 -9.68
N ALA A 62 9.88 -19.16 -9.78
CA ALA A 62 9.68 -20.38 -8.98
C ALA A 62 9.68 -20.33 -7.41
N GLU A 63 10.42 -19.44 -6.74
CA GLU A 63 10.75 -19.58 -5.31
C GLU A 63 10.84 -18.26 -4.51
N SER A 64 10.49 -17.11 -5.07
CA SER A 64 10.30 -15.90 -4.26
C SER A 64 9.26 -15.01 -4.92
N TYR A 65 8.67 -14.08 -4.18
CA TYR A 65 7.90 -12.96 -4.74
C TYR A 65 7.97 -11.69 -3.94
N THR A 66 7.89 -10.55 -4.62
CA THR A 66 8.01 -9.23 -4.00
C THR A 66 6.71 -8.47 -4.20
N VAL A 67 6.04 -8.14 -3.10
CA VAL A 67 4.73 -7.46 -3.10
C VAL A 67 4.77 -6.23 -2.21
N TRP A 68 3.76 -5.39 -2.34
CA TRP A 68 3.47 -4.33 -1.39
C TRP A 68 2.70 -4.89 -0.21
N ALA A 69 3.41 -5.22 0.87
CA ALA A 69 2.79 -5.51 2.16
C ALA A 69 2.33 -4.18 2.79
N PHE A 70 1.27 -4.21 3.59
CA PHE A 70 0.84 -3.01 4.31
C PHE A 70 0.43 -3.33 5.74
N GLY A 71 0.57 -2.32 6.61
CA GLY A 71 0.39 -2.45 8.04
C GLY A 71 0.14 -1.11 8.72
N ASP A 72 0.02 -1.15 10.04
CA ASP A 72 0.02 0.07 10.84
C ASP A 72 1.44 0.64 11.00
N GLY A 73 1.55 1.83 11.59
CA GLY A 73 2.84 2.47 11.89
C GLY A 73 3.71 1.73 12.92
N GLU A 74 3.22 0.64 13.51
CA GLU A 74 3.98 -0.24 14.42
C GLU A 74 4.49 -1.50 13.72
N ARG A 75 4.31 -1.60 12.39
CA ARG A 75 4.66 -2.74 11.54
C ARG A 75 3.84 -4.00 11.80
N ASN A 76 2.65 -3.86 12.40
CA ASN A 76 1.71 -4.96 12.42
C ASN A 76 1.08 -5.07 11.03
N SER A 77 1.37 -6.16 10.32
CA SER A 77 0.81 -6.39 8.99
C SER A 77 -0.70 -6.58 9.09
N PHE A 78 -1.44 -5.91 8.20
CA PHE A 78 -2.86 -6.19 8.06
C PHE A 78 -3.04 -7.52 7.34
N HIS A 79 -3.85 -8.41 7.93
CA HIS A 79 -4.29 -9.65 7.29
C HIS A 79 -5.52 -9.44 6.40
N ARG A 80 -6.07 -8.22 6.37
CA ARG A 80 -7.23 -7.82 5.57
C ARG A 80 -6.75 -6.93 4.43
N ASP A 81 -7.39 -7.03 3.29
CA ASP A 81 -7.05 -6.24 2.11
C ASP A 81 -7.51 -4.77 2.26
N VAL A 82 -6.97 -3.87 1.43
CA VAL A 82 -7.03 -2.40 1.62
C VAL A 82 -8.44 -1.79 1.62
N ASP A 83 -9.45 -2.47 1.08
CA ASP A 83 -10.84 -1.98 1.14
C ASP A 83 -11.50 -2.27 2.50
N LEU A 84 -10.98 -3.23 3.25
CA LEU A 84 -11.61 -3.77 4.47
C LEU A 84 -11.02 -3.19 5.76
N VAL A 85 -10.01 -2.33 5.64
CA VAL A 85 -9.37 -1.62 6.76
C VAL A 85 -9.83 -0.18 6.71
N SER A 86 -10.54 0.27 7.74
CA SER A 86 -10.97 1.66 7.91
C SER A 86 -9.95 2.43 8.74
N VAL A 87 -9.64 3.66 8.34
CA VAL A 87 -8.73 4.56 9.07
C VAL A 87 -9.47 5.51 10.00
N LYS A 88 -8.79 5.89 11.07
CA LYS A 88 -9.16 6.92 12.04
C LYS A 88 -8.14 8.05 12.03
N ASP A 89 -8.51 9.15 12.67
CA ASP A 89 -7.60 10.27 12.88
C ASP A 89 -6.34 9.82 13.64
N GLY A 90 -5.17 10.21 13.12
CA GLY A 90 -3.86 9.83 13.65
C GLY A 90 -3.37 8.42 13.28
N ASP A 91 -4.15 7.61 12.55
CA ASP A 91 -3.65 6.31 12.07
C ASP A 91 -2.51 6.50 11.07
N ILE A 92 -1.48 5.66 11.20
CA ILE A 92 -0.39 5.56 10.22
C ILE A 92 -0.58 4.26 9.44
N ILE A 93 -0.62 4.38 8.11
CA ILE A 93 -0.64 3.24 7.20
C ILE A 93 0.70 3.16 6.48
N GLU A 94 1.43 2.07 6.71
CA GLU A 94 2.74 1.84 6.10
C GLU A 94 2.61 0.84 4.95
N PHE A 95 3.19 1.16 3.80
CA PHE A 95 3.36 0.24 2.68
C PHE A 95 4.84 -0.13 2.53
N LEU A 96 5.14 -1.42 2.60
CA LEU A 96 6.48 -1.99 2.58
C LEU A 96 6.66 -2.90 1.37
N TYR A 97 7.64 -2.56 0.53
CA TYR A 97 8.03 -3.40 -0.61
C TYR A 97 8.82 -4.62 -0.12
N THR A 98 8.11 -5.74 0.03
CA THR A 98 8.58 -6.90 0.82
C THR A 98 8.79 -8.12 -0.05
N ARG A 99 9.96 -8.76 0.10
CA ARG A 99 10.30 -10.01 -0.58
C ARG A 99 10.00 -11.21 0.30
N PHE A 100 9.10 -12.06 -0.17
CA PHE A 100 8.81 -13.39 0.38
C PHE A 100 9.66 -14.45 -0.31
N LYS A 101 10.06 -15.47 0.46
CA LYS A 101 10.81 -16.66 0.03
C LYS A 101 10.03 -17.90 0.43
#